data_AF-A0A5S9M875-F1
#
_entry.id   AF-A0A5S9M875-F1
#
_cell.length_a   1.000
_cell.length_b   1.000
_cell.length_c   1.000
_cell.angle_alpha   90.00
_cell.angle_beta   90.00
_cell.angle_gamma   90.00
#
_symmetry.space_group_name_H-M   'P 1'
#
loop_
_entity.id
_entity.type
_entity.pdbx_description
1 polymer ?
#
loop_
_entity_poly.entity_id
_entity_poly.type
_entity_poly.pdbx_seq_one_letter_code
_entity_poly.pdbx_strand_id
1 'polypeptide(L)'
;MYMKVNDDILDVKNTTPESVTLQKTFKQMLDQDVDTAIMEVSSHALHLGRVHGCDYDIAVFTNLSQDHLDYHNTMEEYKHAKSLLFSQLGSAFHHDKPKHAILNADDDASSYYEKVTAAEVMTYGLEQKKADVMAKNIQIKPKGTQFDLITPIGTKNVTVALPHR
;
A
#
# COMPACT_ATOMS: atom_id res chain seq x y z
N MET A 1 1.71 9.47 -16.37
CA MET A 1 1.95 8.33 -15.46
C MET A 1 2.36 7.15 -16.32
N TYR A 2 3.07 6.18 -15.77
CA TYR A 2 3.52 5.02 -16.53
C TYR A 2 3.43 3.76 -15.68
N MET A 3 3.31 2.61 -16.34
CA MET A 3 3.61 1.30 -15.79
C MET A 3 4.96 0.85 -16.32
N LYS A 4 5.69 0.10 -15.51
CA LYS A 4 6.98 -0.47 -15.88
C LYS A 4 6.89 -1.99 -15.78
N VAL A 5 7.30 -2.69 -16.85
CA VAL A 5 7.41 -4.15 -16.91
C VAL A 5 8.85 -4.45 -17.29
N ASN A 6 9.66 -4.96 -16.35
CA ASN A 6 11.11 -5.05 -16.52
C ASN A 6 11.70 -3.72 -17.00
N ASP A 7 12.25 -3.64 -18.21
CA ASP A 7 12.80 -2.40 -18.79
C ASP A 7 11.81 -1.64 -19.69
N ASP A 8 10.65 -2.24 -19.98
CA ASP A 8 9.60 -1.63 -20.81
C ASP A 8 8.79 -0.61 -20.02
N ILE A 9 8.51 0.53 -20.65
CA ILE A 9 7.68 1.61 -20.09
C ILE A 9 6.41 1.74 -20.92
N LEU A 10 5.26 1.67 -20.25
CA LEU A 10 3.93 1.78 -20.84
C LEU A 10 3.23 3.02 -20.29
N ASP A 11 2.98 4.01 -21.13
CA ASP A 11 2.27 5.23 -20.73
C ASP A 11 0.80 4.95 -20.38
N VAL A 12 0.36 5.51 -19.25
CA VAL A 12 -1.03 5.40 -18.78
C VAL A 12 -1.61 6.75 -18.38
N LYS A 13 -2.92 6.87 -18.57
CA LYS A 13 -3.68 8.10 -18.29
C LYS A 13 -4.01 8.29 -16.82
N ASN A 14 -4.16 7.20 -16.07
CA ASN A 14 -4.61 7.19 -14.67
C ASN A 14 -3.55 6.55 -13.78
N THR A 15 -3.56 6.88 -12.48
CA THR A 15 -2.71 6.24 -11.46
C THR A 15 -2.96 4.74 -11.40
N THR A 16 -4.24 4.36 -11.46
CA THR A 16 -4.68 2.98 -11.61
C THR A 16 -5.45 2.86 -12.93
N PRO A 17 -4.95 2.09 -13.91
CA PRO A 17 -5.62 1.90 -15.20
C PRO A 17 -6.98 1.21 -15.08
N GLU A 18 -7.75 1.24 -16.17
CA GLU A 18 -8.99 0.45 -16.29
C GLU A 18 -8.69 -1.05 -16.23
N SER A 19 -9.66 -1.84 -15.75
CA SER A 19 -9.51 -3.28 -15.47
C SER A 19 -8.93 -4.08 -16.64
N VAL A 20 -9.41 -3.84 -17.87
CA VAL A 20 -8.92 -4.52 -19.08
C VAL A 20 -7.45 -4.21 -19.35
N THR A 21 -7.03 -2.95 -19.17
CA THR A 21 -5.64 -2.56 -19.35
C THR A 21 -4.75 -3.16 -18.27
N LEU A 22 -5.23 -3.16 -17.02
CA LEU A 22 -4.51 -3.73 -15.89
C LEU A 22 -4.28 -5.24 -16.07
N GLN A 23 -5.33 -6.00 -16.38
CA GLN A 23 -5.24 -7.45 -16.60
C GLN A 23 -4.37 -7.80 -17.83
N LYS A 24 -4.43 -7.01 -18.91
CA LYS A 24 -3.49 -7.17 -20.04
C LYS A 24 -2.04 -6.95 -19.62
N THR A 25 -1.80 -5.97 -18.75
CA THR A 25 -0.44 -5.70 -18.25
C THR A 25 0.05 -6.82 -17.35
N PHE A 26 -0.79 -7.37 -16.48
CA PHE A 26 -0.44 -8.55 -15.69
C PHE A 26 -0.16 -9.77 -16.57
N LYS A 27 -0.91 -9.96 -17.65
CA LYS A 27 -0.60 -11.02 -18.62
C LYS A 27 0.77 -10.81 -19.27
N GLN A 28 1.12 -9.58 -19.64
CA GLN A 28 2.44 -9.24 -20.16
C GLN A 28 3.55 -9.46 -19.14
N MET A 29 3.32 -9.12 -17.87
CA MET A 29 4.24 -9.42 -16.77
C MET A 29 4.52 -10.92 -16.67
N LEU A 30 3.46 -11.74 -16.71
CA LEU A 30 3.60 -13.21 -16.73
C LEU A 30 4.38 -13.71 -17.96
N ASP A 31 4.13 -13.13 -19.14
CA ASP A 31 4.84 -13.49 -20.37
C ASP A 31 6.32 -13.10 -20.37
N GLN A 32 6.72 -12.20 -19.47
CA GLN A 32 8.11 -11.79 -19.26
C GLN A 32 8.70 -12.32 -17.95
N ASP A 33 8.12 -13.40 -17.41
CA ASP A 33 8.58 -14.06 -16.18
C ASP A 33 8.71 -13.12 -14.95
N VAL A 34 7.88 -12.07 -14.90
CA VAL A 34 7.79 -11.19 -13.73
C VAL A 34 7.02 -11.90 -12.63
N ASP A 35 7.67 -12.09 -11.48
CA ASP A 35 7.09 -12.78 -10.33
C ASP A 35 6.29 -11.87 -9.38
N THR A 36 6.58 -10.57 -9.39
CA THR A 36 6.07 -9.61 -8.40
C THR A 36 5.63 -8.33 -9.09
N ALA A 37 4.39 -7.91 -8.82
CA ALA A 37 3.85 -6.62 -9.25
C ALA A 37 3.61 -5.71 -8.04
N ILE A 38 4.03 -4.45 -8.15
CA ILE A 38 3.73 -3.39 -7.17
C ILE A 38 2.91 -2.35 -7.90
N MET A 39 1.78 -1.93 -7.33
CA MET A 39 0.89 -0.97 -7.97
C MET A 39 0.29 0.02 -6.98
N GLU A 40 0.02 1.23 -7.48
CA GLU A 40 -0.78 2.23 -6.76
C GLU A 40 -2.27 1.99 -6.99
N VAL A 41 -3.03 1.88 -5.90
CA VAL A 41 -4.48 1.66 -5.94
C VAL A 41 -5.22 2.91 -5.46
N SER A 42 -5.68 3.72 -6.40
CA SER A 42 -6.45 4.94 -6.10
C SER A 42 -7.84 4.61 -5.53
N SER A 43 -8.38 5.50 -4.69
CA SER A 43 -9.76 5.36 -4.16
C SER A 43 -10.81 5.36 -5.27
N HIS A 44 -10.59 6.13 -6.33
CA HIS A 44 -11.42 6.09 -7.53
C HIS A 44 -11.42 4.70 -8.16
N ALA A 45 -10.28 4.02 -8.25
CA ALA A 45 -10.19 2.71 -8.86
C ALA A 45 -10.88 1.62 -8.04
N LEU A 46 -10.82 1.73 -6.70
CA LEU A 46 -11.58 0.86 -5.80
C LEU A 46 -13.08 1.09 -5.94
N HIS A 47 -13.51 2.35 -5.90
CA HIS A 47 -14.93 2.71 -5.98
C HIS A 47 -15.55 2.40 -7.35
N LEU A 48 -14.82 2.62 -8.45
CA LEU A 48 -15.26 2.33 -9.82
C LEU A 48 -15.07 0.86 -10.24
N GLY A 49 -14.48 0.03 -9.38
CA GLY A 49 -14.25 -1.38 -9.68
C GLY A 49 -13.20 -1.66 -10.75
N ARG A 50 -12.26 -0.72 -11.00
CA ARG A 50 -11.17 -0.90 -11.97
C ARG A 50 -10.20 -2.02 -11.57
N VAL A 51 -10.11 -2.31 -10.28
CA VAL A 51 -9.27 -3.36 -9.73
C VAL A 51 -10.02 -4.65 -9.41
N HIS A 52 -11.28 -4.78 -9.86
CA HIS A 52 -11.99 -6.04 -9.73
C HIS A 52 -11.23 -7.18 -10.40
N GLY A 53 -11.14 -8.31 -9.69
CA GLY A 53 -10.39 -9.49 -10.15
C GLY A 53 -8.88 -9.40 -9.93
N CYS A 54 -8.37 -8.37 -9.26
CA CYS A 54 -6.98 -8.34 -8.78
C CYS A 54 -6.90 -9.09 -7.44
N ASP A 55 -6.11 -10.16 -7.40
CA ASP A 55 -5.86 -10.92 -6.18
C ASP A 55 -4.59 -10.43 -5.50
N TYR A 56 -4.74 -9.62 -4.45
CA TYR A 56 -3.61 -9.02 -3.73
C TYR A 56 -3.07 -9.95 -2.66
N ASP A 57 -1.74 -10.07 -2.59
CA ASP A 57 -1.04 -10.75 -1.51
C ASP A 57 -0.77 -9.82 -0.31
N ILE A 58 -0.45 -8.55 -0.61
CA ILE A 58 -0.14 -7.54 0.40
C ILE A 58 -0.88 -6.24 0.06
N ALA A 59 -1.60 -5.68 1.03
CA ALA A 59 -2.16 -4.33 0.95
C ALA A 59 -1.43 -3.41 1.92
N VAL A 60 -1.05 -2.21 1.47
CA VAL A 60 -0.32 -1.24 2.29
C VAL A 60 -1.12 0.07 2.39
N PHE A 61 -1.38 0.53 3.61
CA PHE A 61 -1.94 1.84 3.89
C PHE A 61 -0.87 2.82 4.34
N THR A 62 -0.81 3.98 3.70
CA THR A 62 0.15 5.03 4.02
C THR A 62 -0.41 6.10 4.96
N ASN A 63 -1.42 6.85 4.52
CA ASN A 63 -2.13 7.83 5.31
C ASN A 63 -3.44 8.25 4.60
N LEU A 64 -4.32 8.92 5.34
CA LEU A 64 -5.57 9.48 4.85
C LEU A 64 -5.68 10.94 5.32
N SER A 65 -5.35 11.87 4.44
CA SER A 65 -5.62 13.30 4.62
C SER A 65 -6.70 13.77 3.65
N GLN A 66 -7.18 15.01 3.82
CA GLN A 66 -8.22 15.57 2.96
C GLN A 66 -7.73 15.69 1.51
N ASP A 67 -8.33 14.88 0.64
CA ASP A 67 -8.10 14.85 -0.79
C ASP A 67 -9.36 14.29 -1.50
N HIS A 68 -9.53 14.55 -2.79
CA HIS A 68 -10.59 13.97 -3.64
C HIS A 68 -12.05 14.14 -3.12
N LEU A 69 -12.33 15.19 -2.34
CA LEU A 69 -13.68 15.44 -1.81
C LEU A 69 -14.66 15.98 -2.87
N ASP A 70 -14.15 16.49 -3.99
CA ASP A 70 -14.92 16.79 -5.19
C ASP A 70 -15.60 15.55 -5.80
N TYR A 71 -15.00 14.37 -5.59
CA TYR A 71 -15.55 13.09 -6.03
C TYR A 71 -16.26 12.33 -4.90
N HIS A 72 -15.60 12.14 -3.75
CA HIS A 72 -16.12 11.33 -2.64
C HIS A 72 -17.15 12.07 -1.77
N ASN A 73 -17.28 13.39 -1.92
CA ASN A 73 -18.15 14.29 -1.14
C ASN A 73 -17.80 14.41 0.35
N THR A 74 -17.40 13.33 1.02
CA THR A 74 -17.05 13.32 2.45
C THR A 74 -15.79 12.51 2.73
N MET A 75 -15.10 12.83 3.84
CA MET A 75 -13.95 12.06 4.32
C MET A 75 -14.32 10.62 4.69
N GLU A 76 -15.55 10.39 5.15
CA GLU A 76 -16.04 9.06 5.50
C GLU A 76 -16.19 8.17 4.26
N GLU A 77 -16.78 8.70 3.18
CA GLU A 77 -16.86 8.00 1.90
C GLU A 77 -15.47 7.74 1.31
N TYR A 78 -14.56 8.71 1.39
CA TYR A 78 -13.18 8.53 0.93
C TYR A 78 -12.45 7.43 1.73
N LYS A 79 -12.60 7.44 3.06
CA LYS A 79 -12.07 6.40 3.96
C LYS A 79 -12.65 5.04 3.62
N HIS A 80 -13.97 4.96 3.40
CA HIS A 80 -14.66 3.74 3.02
C HIS A 80 -14.18 3.20 1.67
N ALA A 81 -14.04 4.05 0.65
CA ALA A 81 -13.55 3.65 -0.66
C ALA A 81 -12.15 3.00 -0.59
N LYS A 82 -11.25 3.53 0.25
CA LYS A 82 -9.93 2.91 0.48
C LYS A 82 -10.00 1.60 1.27
N SER A 83 -10.97 1.44 2.17
CA SER A 83 -11.10 0.21 2.98
C SER A 83 -11.38 -1.02 2.11
N LEU A 84 -11.98 -0.82 0.94
CA LEU A 84 -12.23 -1.87 -0.04
C LEU A 84 -10.96 -2.64 -0.43
N LEU A 85 -9.78 -2.01 -0.44
CA LEU A 85 -8.52 -2.72 -0.72
C LEU A 85 -8.24 -3.80 0.34
N PHE A 86 -8.47 -3.48 1.61
CA PHE A 86 -8.24 -4.38 2.74
C PHE A 86 -9.30 -5.47 2.80
N SER A 87 -10.57 -5.13 2.56
CA SER A 87 -11.65 -6.11 2.44
C SER A 87 -11.44 -7.10 1.28
N GLN A 88 -10.81 -6.65 0.18
CA GLN A 88 -10.53 -7.47 -1.00
C GLN A 88 -9.35 -8.44 -0.81
N LEU A 89 -8.59 -8.38 0.29
CA LEU A 89 -7.62 -9.44 0.61
C LEU A 89 -8.32 -10.79 0.80
N GLY A 90 -9.59 -10.78 1.16
CA GLY A 90 -10.40 -11.98 1.34
C GLY A 90 -10.23 -12.62 2.72
N SER A 91 -10.95 -13.72 2.94
CA SER A 91 -11.00 -14.43 4.22
C SER A 91 -10.46 -15.86 4.15
N ALA A 92 -9.95 -16.27 2.99
CA ALA A 92 -9.37 -17.60 2.81
C ALA A 92 -8.01 -17.68 3.52
N PHE A 93 -7.84 -18.69 4.36
CA PHE A 93 -6.58 -18.94 5.05
C PHE A 93 -5.73 -19.94 4.27
N HIS A 94 -4.70 -19.42 3.59
CA HIS A 94 -3.73 -20.23 2.85
C HIS A 94 -2.39 -20.24 3.60
N HIS A 95 -2.02 -21.38 4.19
CA HIS A 95 -0.76 -21.52 4.93
C HIS A 95 0.47 -21.23 4.07
N ASP A 96 0.45 -21.66 2.80
CA ASP A 96 1.60 -21.53 1.90
C ASP A 96 1.70 -20.14 1.25
N LYS A 97 0.63 -19.34 1.31
CA LYS A 97 0.56 -18.00 0.72
C LYS A 97 -0.25 -17.07 1.64
N PRO A 98 0.26 -16.74 2.82
CA PRO A 98 -0.43 -15.85 3.74
C PRO A 98 -0.55 -14.46 3.12
N LYS A 99 -1.69 -13.83 3.38
CA LYS A 99 -1.94 -12.45 2.97
C LYS A 99 -1.72 -11.51 4.14
N HIS A 100 -1.23 -10.31 3.84
CA HIS A 100 -0.87 -9.32 4.85
C HIS A 100 -1.50 -7.95 4.58
N ALA A 101 -1.95 -7.30 5.65
CA ALA A 101 -2.33 -5.90 5.65
C ALA A 101 -1.29 -5.10 6.43
N ILE A 102 -0.62 -4.15 5.76
CA ILE A 102 0.39 -3.29 6.35
C ILE A 102 -0.25 -1.92 6.63
N LEU A 103 -0.35 -1.54 7.90
CA LEU A 103 -1.09 -0.35 8.32
C LEU A 103 -0.17 0.67 9.04
N ASN A 104 -0.34 1.95 8.70
CA ASN A 104 0.35 3.03 9.41
C ASN A 104 -0.32 3.33 10.76
N ALA A 105 0.32 2.94 11.86
CA ALA A 105 -0.17 3.18 13.22
C ALA A 105 -0.30 4.68 13.57
N ASP A 106 0.41 5.56 12.87
CA ASP A 106 0.34 7.01 13.09
C ASP A 106 -0.96 7.64 12.54
N ASP A 107 -1.72 6.91 11.72
CA ASP A 107 -2.98 7.37 11.13
C ASP A 107 -4.19 6.66 11.73
N ASP A 108 -5.18 7.43 12.20
CA ASP A 108 -6.36 6.90 12.90
C ASP A 108 -7.27 6.05 12.00
N ALA A 109 -7.21 6.21 10.66
CA ALA A 109 -7.96 5.39 9.72
C ALA A 109 -7.52 3.91 9.76
N SER A 110 -6.28 3.61 10.20
CA SER A 110 -5.79 2.25 10.36
C SER A 110 -6.67 1.40 11.27
N SER A 111 -7.23 1.99 12.33
CA SER A 111 -8.14 1.29 13.26
C SER A 111 -9.46 0.84 12.60
N TYR A 112 -9.86 1.51 11.51
CA TYR A 112 -11.00 1.11 10.69
C TYR A 112 -10.60 0.03 9.68
N TYR A 113 -9.43 0.15 9.06
CA TYR A 113 -8.93 -0.82 8.08
C TYR A 113 -8.60 -2.19 8.68
N GLU A 114 -8.04 -2.20 9.89
CA GLU A 114 -7.81 -3.42 10.67
C GLU A 114 -9.09 -4.24 10.86
N LYS A 115 -10.25 -3.58 11.04
CA LYS A 115 -11.53 -4.24 11.30
C LYS A 115 -12.18 -4.85 10.06
N VAL A 116 -11.77 -4.44 8.86
CA VAL A 116 -12.39 -4.91 7.61
C VAL A 116 -11.57 -5.97 6.87
N THR A 117 -10.41 -6.35 7.42
CA THR A 117 -9.56 -7.42 6.87
C THR A 117 -9.52 -8.63 7.80
N ALA A 118 -9.43 -9.81 7.22
CA ALA A 118 -9.12 -11.06 7.92
C ALA A 118 -7.64 -11.47 7.77
N ALA A 119 -6.87 -10.73 6.96
CA ALA A 119 -5.46 -10.96 6.75
C ALA A 119 -4.66 -10.63 8.02
N GLU A 120 -3.45 -11.20 8.12
CA GLU A 120 -2.55 -10.86 9.21
C GLU A 120 -2.12 -9.39 9.09
N VAL A 121 -2.27 -8.64 10.19
CA VAL A 121 -1.98 -7.21 10.23
C VAL A 121 -0.59 -7.00 10.78
N MET A 122 0.22 -6.22 10.07
CA MET A 122 1.48 -5.68 10.56
C MET A 122 1.43 -4.16 10.53
N THR A 123 1.89 -3.54 11.60
CA THR A 123 1.85 -2.09 11.75
C THR A 123 3.24 -1.48 11.61
N TYR A 124 3.29 -0.27 11.03
CA TYR A 124 4.48 0.57 11.08
C TYR A 124 4.15 1.95 11.62
N GLY A 125 5.12 2.64 12.22
CA GLY A 125 4.91 3.99 12.71
C GLY A 125 6.18 4.68 13.19
N LEU A 126 6.11 6.00 13.28
CA LEU A 126 7.16 6.89 13.76
C LEU A 126 6.87 7.40 15.17
N GLU A 127 5.59 7.62 15.49
CA GLU A 127 5.16 8.35 16.69
C GLU A 127 5.11 7.48 17.97
N GLN A 128 4.37 7.95 18.98
CA GLN A 128 4.31 7.36 20.32
C GLN A 128 3.46 6.08 20.38
N LYS A 129 2.61 5.82 19.38
CA LYS A 129 1.86 4.56 19.31
C LYS A 129 2.83 3.40 19.07
N LYS A 130 2.65 2.29 19.79
CA LYS A 130 3.43 1.07 19.60
C LYS A 130 3.07 0.48 18.22
N ALA A 131 4.07 0.20 17.40
CA ALA A 131 3.92 -0.49 16.12
C ALA A 131 4.95 -1.63 16.01
N ASP A 132 4.71 -2.59 15.11
CA ASP A 132 5.61 -3.74 14.91
C ASP A 132 6.94 -3.32 14.28
N VAL A 133 6.88 -2.38 13.33
CA VAL A 133 8.03 -1.78 12.68
C VAL A 133 8.10 -0.29 13.01
N MET A 134 9.23 0.19 13.53
CA MET A 134 9.38 1.59 13.91
C MET A 134 10.70 2.17 13.45
N ALA A 135 10.72 3.48 13.15
CA ALA A 135 11.95 4.24 13.03
C ALA A 135 12.17 5.07 14.30
N LYS A 136 13.35 4.94 14.93
CA LYS A 136 13.77 5.74 16.09
C LYS A 136 15.12 6.40 15.81
N ASN A 137 15.49 7.38 16.66
CA ASN A 137 16.75 8.13 16.54
C ASN A 137 16.95 8.76 15.15
N ILE A 138 15.87 9.29 14.57
CA ILE A 138 15.84 9.82 13.20
C ILE A 138 16.71 11.07 13.09
N GLN A 139 17.69 11.03 12.20
CA GLN A 139 18.58 12.11 11.83
C GLN A 139 18.37 12.47 10.37
N ILE A 140 17.75 13.61 10.13
CA ILE A 140 17.50 14.12 8.77
C ILE A 140 18.72 14.95 8.35
N LYS A 141 19.34 14.58 7.23
CA LYS A 141 20.47 15.29 6.63
C LYS A 141 20.11 15.70 5.19
N PRO A 142 20.79 16.69 4.59
CA PRO A 142 20.49 17.13 3.22
C PRO A 142 20.60 16.02 2.16
N LYS A 143 21.43 15.00 2.41
CA LYS A 143 21.66 13.87 1.49
C LYS A 143 20.82 12.62 1.81
N GLY A 144 19.93 12.71 2.80
CA GLY A 144 19.13 11.56 3.23
C GLY A 144 18.86 11.52 4.71
N THR A 145 18.05 10.56 5.12
CA THR A 145 17.64 10.35 6.50
C THR A 145 18.27 9.05 7.03
N GLN A 146 18.82 9.11 8.24
CA GLN A 146 19.40 7.97 8.95
C GLN A 146 18.58 7.70 10.22
N PHE A 147 18.29 6.45 10.51
CA PHE A 147 17.49 6.07 11.68
C PHE A 147 17.75 4.62 12.09
N ASP A 148 17.34 4.26 13.30
CA ASP A 148 17.30 2.87 13.77
C ASP A 148 15.94 2.27 13.39
N LEU A 149 15.98 1.29 12.49
CA LEU A 149 14.83 0.48 12.09
C LEU A 149 14.66 -0.64 13.12
N ILE A 150 13.64 -0.50 13.96
CA ILE A 150 13.22 -1.50 14.94
C ILE A 150 12.19 -2.41 14.27
N THR A 151 12.40 -3.72 14.36
CA THR A 151 11.51 -4.74 13.79
C THR A 151 11.31 -5.88 14.80
N PRO A 152 10.34 -6.79 14.58
CA PRO A 152 10.16 -7.95 15.46
C PRO A 152 11.37 -8.89 15.52
N ILE A 153 12.24 -8.85 14.50
CA ILE A 153 13.43 -9.72 14.39
C ILE A 153 14.74 -9.01 14.79
N GLY A 154 14.66 -7.77 15.24
CA GLY A 154 15.80 -7.01 15.74
C GLY A 154 15.87 -5.59 15.20
N THR A 155 16.96 -4.89 15.56
CA THR A 155 17.17 -3.49 15.23
C THR A 155 18.35 -3.33 14.28
N LYS A 156 18.21 -2.51 13.24
CA LYS A 156 19.28 -2.20 12.30
C LYS A 156 19.34 -0.71 12.01
N ASN A 157 20.55 -0.16 11.90
CA ASN A 157 20.73 1.21 11.44
C ASN A 157 20.56 1.27 9.91
N VAL A 158 19.69 2.17 9.43
CA VAL A 158 19.31 2.32 8.02
C VAL A 158 19.56 3.76 7.56
N THR A 159 19.98 3.92 6.32
CA THR A 159 20.10 5.22 5.64
C THR A 159 19.32 5.18 4.34
N VAL A 160 18.43 6.16 4.14
CA VAL A 160 17.66 6.34 2.91
C VAL A 160 18.07 7.63 2.22
N ALA A 161 18.14 7.63 0.88
CA ALA A 161 18.54 8.79 0.07
C ALA A 161 17.41 9.83 -0.11
N LEU A 162 16.39 9.78 0.75
CA LEU A 162 15.28 10.74 0.78
C LEU A 162 15.46 11.60 2.02
N PRO A 163 15.62 12.93 1.88
CA PRO A 163 15.41 13.82 3.02
C PRO A 163 13.92 13.75 3.40
N HIS A 164 13.58 14.17 4.62
CA HIS A 164 12.23 14.12 5.23
C HIS A 164 11.99 12.93 6.16
N ARG A 165 10.91 13.07 6.96
CA ARG A 165 10.43 12.08 7.93
C ARG A 165 9.55 11.06 7.23
#